data_AF-A0A845XW09-F1
#
_entry.id   AF-A0A845XW09-F1
#
_cell.length_a   1.000
_cell.length_b   1.000
_cell.length_c   1.000
_cell.angle_alpha   90.00
_cell.angle_beta   90.00
_cell.angle_gamma   90.00
#
_symmetry.space_group_name_H-M   'P 1'
#
loop_
_entity.id
_entity.type
_entity.pdbx_description
1 polymer ?
#
loop_
_entity_poly.entity_id
_entity_poly.type
_entity_poly.pdbx_seq_one_letter_code
_entity_poly.pdbx_strand_id
1 'polypeptide(L)'
;MPKKRSNDHLIKCQRALDRLAQIAQSQSTRPLSMPRAITERERILINLYSFCRLSMTPQAFYWKWQVNQEDIAQICCRSTYAVNTWLAQGSRYKSPSSDSLYHLALMDFLLENFEAIPKELLNQLCSKVEG
;
A
#
# COMPACT_ATOMS: atom_id res chain seq x y z
N MET A 1 -4.02 3.09 28.71
CA MET A 1 -4.68 4.23 28.02
C MET A 1 -3.98 4.54 26.70
N PRO A 2 -4.64 4.30 25.55
CA PRO A 2 -4.32 4.99 24.30
C PRO A 2 -5.61 5.35 23.52
N LYS A 3 -6.12 6.58 23.65
CA LYS A 3 -7.25 7.05 22.81
C LYS A 3 -7.02 8.44 22.18
N LYS A 4 -6.26 9.33 22.82
CA LYS A 4 -6.01 10.69 22.29
C LYS A 4 -5.12 10.71 21.03
N ARG A 5 -4.01 9.96 20.99
CA ARG A 5 -3.08 9.94 19.83
C ARG A 5 -3.70 9.45 18.52
N SER A 6 -4.70 8.56 18.59
CA SER A 6 -5.37 8.02 17.39
C SER A 6 -6.25 9.07 16.72
N ASN A 7 -6.87 9.97 17.51
CA ASN A 7 -7.84 10.93 16.98
C ASN A 7 -7.15 12.12 16.29
N ASP A 8 -6.04 12.61 16.85
CA ASP A 8 -5.23 13.68 16.25
C ASP A 8 -4.69 13.28 14.86
N HIS A 9 -4.36 12.01 14.69
CA HIS A 9 -3.84 11.48 13.44
C HIS A 9 -4.92 11.42 12.34
N LEU A 10 -6.13 10.96 12.68
CA LEU A 10 -7.26 10.96 11.76
C LEU A 10 -7.63 12.37 11.30
N ILE A 11 -7.64 13.34 12.23
CA ILE A 11 -7.88 14.75 11.92
C ILE A 11 -6.82 15.30 10.97
N LYS A 12 -5.54 14.95 11.17
CA LYS A 12 -4.44 15.36 10.27
C LYS A 12 -4.59 14.76 8.87
N CYS A 13 -4.94 13.48 8.77
CA CYS A 13 -5.21 12.84 7.48
C CYS A 13 -6.37 13.51 6.75
N GLN A 14 -7.49 13.76 7.44
CA GLN A 14 -8.66 14.37 6.81
C GLN A 14 -8.33 15.76 6.25
N ARG A 15 -7.69 16.62 7.05
CA ARG A 15 -7.27 17.95 6.59
C ARG A 15 -6.35 17.90 5.38
N ALA A 16 -5.44 16.93 5.34
CA ALA A 16 -4.53 16.77 4.21
C ALA A 16 -5.26 16.25 2.96
N LEU A 17 -6.26 15.38 3.10
CA LEU A 17 -7.14 14.96 2.00
C LEU A 17 -7.96 16.14 1.45
N ASP A 18 -8.57 16.94 2.32
CA ASP A 18 -9.34 18.12 1.93
C ASP A 18 -8.47 19.11 1.15
N ARG A 19 -7.24 19.35 1.63
CA ARG A 19 -6.27 20.21 0.95
C ARG A 19 -5.84 19.64 -0.40
N LEU A 20 -5.64 18.32 -0.49
CA LEU A 20 -5.29 17.67 -1.75
C LEU A 20 -6.42 17.80 -2.78
N ALA A 21 -7.68 17.64 -2.36
CA ALA A 21 -8.84 17.79 -3.22
C ALA A 21 -8.97 19.22 -3.78
N GLN A 22 -8.69 20.24 -2.97
CA GLN A 22 -8.68 21.64 -3.40
C GLN A 22 -7.60 21.90 -4.47
N ILE A 23 -6.39 21.36 -4.29
CA ILE A 23 -5.26 21.60 -5.19
C ILE A 23 -5.35 20.74 -6.47
N ALA A 24 -5.98 19.56 -6.40
CA ALA A 24 -6.12 18.65 -7.54
C ALA A 24 -6.89 19.26 -8.74
N GLN A 25 -7.71 20.28 -8.49
CA GLN A 25 -8.48 20.99 -9.51
C GLN A 25 -7.64 22.00 -10.31
N SER A 26 -6.43 22.32 -9.84
CA SER A 26 -5.52 23.25 -10.51
C SER A 26 -4.63 22.48 -11.49
N GLN A 27 -4.68 22.82 -12.78
CA GLN A 27 -3.77 22.25 -13.78
C GLN A 27 -2.32 22.59 -13.41
N SER A 28 -1.50 21.55 -13.27
CA SER A 28 -0.08 21.67 -12.95
C SER A 28 0.72 21.82 -14.24
N THR A 29 1.01 23.05 -14.66
CA THR A 29 2.07 23.33 -15.63
C THR A 29 3.41 23.14 -14.92
N ARG A 30 4.05 21.99 -15.16
CA ARG A 30 5.29 21.59 -14.48
C ARG A 30 6.52 22.05 -15.27
N PRO A 31 7.47 22.77 -14.66
CA PRO A 31 8.77 23.01 -15.27
C PRO A 31 9.64 21.74 -15.22
N LEU A 32 10.27 21.39 -16.35
CA LEU A 32 11.20 20.28 -16.47
C LEU A 32 12.59 20.69 -15.94
N SER A 33 12.75 20.81 -14.62
CA SER A 33 14.05 21.03 -13.98
C SER A 33 14.58 19.76 -13.32
N MET A 34 15.91 19.63 -13.27
CA MET A 34 16.62 18.55 -12.57
C MET A 34 17.57 19.14 -11.51
N PRO A 35 17.49 18.71 -10.24
CA PRO A 35 16.53 17.73 -9.70
C PRO A 35 15.11 18.31 -9.69
N ARG A 36 14.13 17.41 -9.87
CA ARG A 36 12.72 17.78 -9.86
C ARG A 36 12.32 18.33 -8.49
N ALA A 37 11.86 19.56 -8.44
CA ALA A 37 11.35 20.15 -7.20
C ALA A 37 10.02 19.51 -6.79
N ILE A 38 9.89 19.14 -5.52
CA ILE A 38 8.64 18.62 -4.93
C ILE A 38 7.64 19.76 -4.80
N THR A 39 6.50 19.64 -5.48
CA THR A 39 5.37 20.57 -5.41
C THR A 39 4.60 20.45 -4.09
N GLU A 40 3.76 21.43 -3.76
CA GLU A 40 2.88 21.37 -2.58
C GLU A 40 1.98 20.12 -2.62
N ARG A 41 1.41 19.82 -3.79
CA ARG A 41 0.59 18.63 -4.03
C ARG A 41 1.33 17.34 -3.66
N GLU A 42 2.57 17.19 -4.13
CA GLU A 42 3.39 16.00 -3.85
C GLU A 42 3.80 15.93 -2.38
N ARG A 43 4.07 17.08 -1.74
CA ARG A 43 4.36 17.14 -0.31
C ARG A 43 3.19 16.68 0.54
N ILE A 44 1.97 17.10 0.19
CA ILE A 44 0.74 16.67 0.87
C ILE A 44 0.55 15.16 0.69
N LEU A 45 0.75 14.64 -0.52
CA LEU A 45 0.67 13.21 -0.79
C LEU A 45 1.68 12.40 0.03
N ILE A 46 2.93 12.83 0.10
CA ILE A 46 3.97 12.19 0.94
C ILE A 46 3.54 12.18 2.41
N ASN A 47 3.00 13.31 2.90
CA ASN A 47 2.54 13.41 4.27
C ASN A 47 1.37 12.44 4.55
N LEU A 48 0.36 12.40 3.67
CA LEU A 48 -0.74 11.44 3.74
C LEU A 48 -0.24 10.00 3.77
N TYR A 49 0.68 9.66 2.86
CA TYR A 49 1.25 8.32 2.79
C TYR A 49 2.01 7.95 4.07
N SER A 50 2.72 8.89 4.70
CA SER A 50 3.43 8.64 5.96
C SER A 50 2.54 8.22 7.13
N PHE A 51 1.25 8.52 7.03
CA PHE A 51 0.22 8.16 8.00
C PHE A 51 -0.45 6.82 7.68
N CYS A 52 -0.29 6.30 6.46
CA CYS A 52 -0.87 5.03 6.05
C CYS A 52 -0.14 3.85 6.70
N ARG A 53 -0.82 3.15 7.61
CA ARG A 53 -0.36 1.88 8.17
C ARG A 53 -0.91 0.72 7.35
N LEU A 54 -0.33 0.51 6.17
CA LEU A 54 -0.69 -0.62 5.31
C LEU A 54 -0.10 -1.91 5.88
N SER A 55 -0.97 -2.79 6.36
CA SER A 55 -0.59 -4.09 6.91
C SER A 55 -1.76 -5.06 6.82
N MET A 56 -1.54 -6.23 6.24
CA MET A 56 -2.51 -7.31 6.17
C MET A 56 -1.82 -8.64 6.46
N THR A 57 -2.42 -9.49 7.30
CA THR A 57 -1.84 -10.79 7.61
C THR A 57 -2.08 -11.79 6.47
N PRO A 58 -1.19 -12.79 6.30
CA PRO A 58 -1.41 -13.87 5.33
C PRO A 58 -2.74 -14.59 5.53
N GLN A 59 -3.15 -14.79 6.79
CA GLN A 59 -4.46 -15.35 7.12
C GLN A 59 -5.59 -14.48 6.58
N ALA A 60 -5.61 -13.19 6.91
CA ALA A 60 -6.67 -12.30 6.46
C ALA A 60 -6.73 -12.26 4.92
N PHE A 61 -5.58 -12.20 4.26
CA PHE A 61 -5.50 -12.18 2.80
C PHE A 61 -6.03 -13.49 2.18
N TYR A 62 -5.56 -14.63 2.70
CA TYR A 62 -6.02 -15.96 2.30
C TYR A 62 -7.53 -16.12 2.46
N TRP A 63 -8.08 -15.74 3.61
CA TRP A 63 -9.51 -15.86 3.87
C TRP A 63 -10.37 -14.96 2.98
N LYS A 64 -9.90 -13.74 2.70
CA LYS A 64 -10.64 -12.77 1.89
C LYS A 64 -10.65 -13.16 0.41
N TRP A 65 -9.49 -13.50 -0.14
CA TRP A 65 -9.32 -13.70 -1.58
C TRP A 65 -9.34 -15.17 -2.02
N GLN A 66 -9.26 -16.12 -1.08
CA GLN A 66 -9.26 -17.56 -1.36
C GLN A 66 -8.14 -18.00 -2.31
N VAL A 67 -7.00 -17.30 -2.28
CA VAL A 67 -5.78 -17.62 -3.04
C VAL A 67 -5.03 -18.79 -2.44
N ASN A 68 -4.11 -19.41 -3.19
CA ASN A 68 -3.25 -20.46 -2.65
C ASN A 68 -1.97 -19.89 -2.00
N GLN A 69 -1.14 -20.76 -1.39
CA GLN A 69 0.11 -20.34 -0.75
C GLN A 69 1.17 -19.86 -1.76
N GLU A 70 1.12 -20.33 -3.01
CA GLU A 70 2.03 -19.93 -4.08
C GLU A 70 1.78 -18.49 -4.52
N ASP A 71 0.52 -18.08 -4.64
CA ASP A 71 0.13 -16.70 -4.93
C ASP A 71 0.64 -15.75 -3.85
N ILE A 72 0.42 -16.10 -2.57
CA ILE A 72 0.92 -15.33 -1.42
C ILE A 72 2.45 -15.24 -1.45
N ALA A 73 3.12 -16.34 -1.81
CA ALA A 73 4.58 -16.39 -1.90
C ALA A 73 5.10 -15.47 -3.01
N GLN A 74 4.45 -15.45 -4.17
CA GLN A 74 4.78 -14.56 -5.29
C GLN A 74 4.56 -13.09 -4.92
N ILE A 75 3.41 -12.74 -4.34
CA ILE A 75 3.09 -11.37 -3.90
C ILE A 75 4.14 -10.85 -2.91
N CYS A 76 4.60 -11.70 -1.99
CA CYS A 76 5.53 -11.31 -0.93
C CYS A 76 7.01 -11.47 -1.31
N CYS A 77 7.33 -11.96 -2.51
CA CYS A 77 8.68 -12.36 -2.91
C CYS A 77 9.33 -13.29 -1.85
N ARG A 78 8.65 -14.39 -1.51
CA ARG A 78 9.10 -15.40 -0.54
C ARG A 78 8.93 -16.81 -1.08
N SER A 79 9.49 -17.78 -0.37
CA SER A 79 9.23 -19.20 -0.66
C SER A 79 7.86 -19.62 -0.12
N THR A 80 7.24 -20.59 -0.78
CA THR A 80 6.02 -21.26 -0.30
C THR A 80 6.22 -21.87 1.09
N TYR A 81 7.44 -22.36 1.39
CA TYR A 81 7.80 -22.81 2.73
C TYR A 81 7.64 -21.71 3.78
N ALA A 82 8.11 -20.48 3.51
CA ALA A 82 7.93 -19.36 4.43
C ALA A 82 6.44 -19.07 4.67
N VAL A 83 5.63 -19.03 3.59
CA VAL A 83 4.18 -18.83 3.69
C VAL A 83 3.51 -19.92 4.53
N ASN A 84 3.90 -21.18 4.37
CA ASN A 84 3.39 -22.28 5.18
C ASN A 84 3.69 -22.08 6.67
N THR A 85 4.86 -21.56 7.03
CA THR A 85 5.15 -21.22 8.44
C THR A 85 4.31 -20.05 8.96
N TRP A 86 3.87 -19.14 8.09
CA TRP A 86 3.00 -18.04 8.50
C TRP A 86 1.56 -18.48 8.73
N LEU A 87 1.07 -19.42 7.92
CA LEU A 87 -0.28 -19.99 8.02
C LEU A 87 -0.38 -21.14 9.03
N ALA A 88 0.76 -21.64 9.52
CA ALA A 88 0.81 -22.68 10.54
C ALA A 88 0.26 -22.20 11.90
N GLN A 89 -0.07 -23.17 12.75
CA GLN A 89 -0.50 -22.94 14.14
C GLN A 89 0.59 -23.38 15.12
N GLY A 90 0.56 -22.83 16.34
CA GLY A 90 1.40 -23.25 17.46
C GLY A 90 2.90 -23.04 17.20
N SER A 91 3.72 -24.02 17.58
CA SER A 91 5.19 -23.93 17.56
C SER A 91 5.81 -23.78 16.16
N ARG A 92 5.06 -24.10 15.10
CA ARG A 92 5.48 -23.95 13.71
C ARG A 92 5.21 -22.55 13.15
N TYR A 93 4.39 -21.75 13.85
CA TYR A 93 4.08 -20.39 13.44
C TYR A 93 5.33 -19.51 13.48
N LYS A 94 5.52 -18.74 12.41
CA LYS A 94 6.51 -17.65 12.34
C LYS A 94 5.79 -16.38 11.90
N SER A 95 6.10 -15.27 12.55
CA SER A 95 5.56 -13.97 12.14
C SER A 95 6.13 -13.58 10.77
N PRO A 96 5.30 -13.12 9.83
CA PRO A 96 5.78 -12.45 8.63
C PRO A 96 6.55 -11.18 8.99
N SER A 97 7.46 -10.77 8.11
CA SER A 97 8.13 -9.48 8.20
C SER A 97 7.20 -8.35 7.77
N SER A 98 7.49 -7.11 8.18
CA SER A 98 6.63 -5.95 7.93
C SER A 98 6.47 -5.63 6.44
N ASP A 99 7.49 -5.91 5.63
CA ASP A 99 7.42 -5.79 4.16
C ASP A 99 6.43 -6.79 3.56
N SER A 100 6.39 -8.05 4.03
CA SER A 100 5.40 -9.03 3.57
C SER A 100 3.97 -8.61 3.93
N LEU A 101 3.76 -8.09 5.15
CA LEU A 101 2.45 -7.55 5.55
C LEU A 101 2.04 -6.34 4.69
N TYR A 102 3.02 -5.50 4.32
CA TYR A 102 2.80 -4.35 3.44
C TYR A 102 2.45 -4.79 2.01
N HIS A 103 3.17 -5.77 1.44
CA HIS A 103 2.87 -6.32 0.11
C HIS A 103 1.47 -6.89 0.01
N LEU A 104 1.02 -7.63 1.04
CA LEU A 104 -0.34 -8.16 1.09
C LEU A 104 -1.39 -7.03 1.18
N ALA A 105 -1.15 -6.01 1.99
CA ALA A 105 -2.06 -4.87 2.08
C ALA A 105 -2.12 -4.06 0.78
N LEU A 106 -0.99 -3.91 0.08
CA LEU A 106 -0.96 -3.25 -1.22
C LEU A 106 -1.71 -4.06 -2.27
N MET A 107 -1.50 -5.38 -2.32
CA MET A 107 -2.21 -6.25 -3.26
C MET A 107 -3.71 -6.28 -2.96
N ASP A 108 -4.10 -6.29 -1.68
CA ASP A 108 -5.50 -6.18 -1.25
C ASP A 108 -6.15 -4.91 -1.78
N PHE A 109 -5.47 -3.76 -1.63
CA PHE A 109 -5.93 -2.49 -2.16
C PHE A 109 -6.08 -2.51 -3.69
N LEU A 110 -5.12 -3.10 -4.40
CA LEU A 110 -5.16 -3.20 -5.86
C LEU A 110 -6.33 -4.08 -6.34
N LEU A 111 -6.57 -5.21 -5.69
CA LEU A 111 -7.65 -6.12 -6.03
C LEU A 111 -9.04 -5.51 -5.75
N GLU A 112 -9.21 -4.82 -4.62
CA GLU A 112 -10.46 -4.12 -4.29
C GLU A 112 -10.81 -3.00 -5.28
N ASN A 113 -9.80 -2.35 -5.84
CA ASN A 113 -9.98 -1.16 -6.67
C ASN A 113 -9.67 -1.42 -8.15
N PHE A 114 -9.49 -2.67 -8.56
CA PHE A 114 -8.97 -3.03 -9.88
C PHE A 114 -9.73 -2.34 -11.02
N GLU A 115 -11.07 -2.37 -10.98
CA GLU A 115 -11.95 -1.76 -11.99
C GLU A 115 -11.84 -0.23 -12.06
N ALA A 116 -11.38 0.42 -10.98
CA ALA A 116 -11.21 1.86 -10.91
C ALA A 116 -9.82 2.32 -11.36
N ILE A 117 -8.85 1.41 -11.54
CA ILE A 117 -7.48 1.76 -11.94
C ILE A 117 -7.43 1.88 -13.48
N PRO A 118 -7.12 3.07 -14.03
CA PRO A 118 -6.95 3.22 -15.47
C PRO A 118 -5.88 2.27 -16.02
N LYS A 119 -6.15 1.65 -17.17
CA LYS A 119 -5.26 0.67 -17.82
C LYS A 119 -3.86 1.22 -18.05
N GLU A 120 -3.75 2.51 -18.37
CA GLU A 120 -2.47 3.19 -18.60
C GLU A 120 -1.61 3.21 -17.34
N LEU A 121 -2.22 3.34 -16.15
CA LEU A 121 -1.50 3.29 -14.88
C LEU A 121 -1.08 1.85 -14.54
N LEU A 122 -1.92 0.86 -14.80
CA LEU A 122 -1.53 -0.56 -14.66
C LEU A 122 -0.35 -0.89 -15.57
N ASN A 123 -0.40 -0.45 -16.83
CA ASN A 123 0.70 -0.65 -17.76
C ASN A 123 2.00 -0.02 -17.23
N GLN A 124 1.96 1.18 -16.67
CA GLN A 124 3.14 1.82 -16.07
C GLN A 124 3.67 1.10 -14.83
N LEU A 125 2.80 0.47 -14.03
CA LEU A 125 3.22 -0.35 -12.90
C LEU A 125 3.94 -1.62 -13.39
N CYS A 126 3.43 -2.28 -14.43
CA CYS A 126 3.99 -3.52 -14.96
C CYS A 126 5.21 -3.30 -15.89
N SER A 127 5.29 -2.16 -16.60
CA SER A 127 6.35 -1.90 -17.59
C SER A 127 7.69 -1.49 -16.98
N LYS A 128 7.74 -1.26 -15.66
CA LYS A 128 8.97 -0.91 -14.93
C LYS A 128 9.69 -2.13 -14.35
N VAL A 129 9.13 -3.32 -14.54
CA VAL A 129 9.81 -4.57 -14.23
C VAL A 129 10.78 -4.83 -15.39
N GLU A 130 12.00 -4.29 -15.28
CA GLU A 130 13.12 -4.83 -16.06
C GLU A 130 13.29 -6.29 -15.60
N GLY A 131 13.16 -7.22 -16.56
CA GLY A 131 13.35 -8.65 -16.33
C GLY A 131 14.81 -9.02 -16.10
#